data_AF-A0A143WPT2-F1
#
_entry.id   AF-A0A143WPT2-F1
#
_cell.length_a   1.000
_cell.length_b   1.000
_cell.length_c   1.000
_cell.angle_alpha   90.00
_cell.angle_beta   90.00
_cell.angle_gamma   90.00
#
_symmetry.space_group_name_H-M   'P 1'
#
loop_
_entity.id
_entity.type
_entity.pdbx_description
1 polymer ?
#
loop_
_entity_poly.entity_id
_entity_poly.type
_entity_poly.pdbx_seq_one_letter_code
_entity_poly.pdbx_strand_id
1 'polypeptide(L)'
;MLTYIALDRARIGTVPSMRSRRHGYTPCRLRICGATFAVAIRDAEAQDLVRRTLDRSSTQHALSLRRHDILVHVESISRHCVSSCLLCIDLVAIAPHAMPRAYSETRSTCSALADRLTLRVDRGPHSP
;
A
#
# COMPACT_ATOMS: atom_id res chain seq x y z
N MET A 1 -1.98 -15.04 11.52
CA MET A 1 -1.95 -13.66 11.00
C MET A 1 -3.39 -13.18 10.94
N LEU A 2 -3.75 -12.14 11.71
CA LEU A 2 -5.12 -11.60 11.71
C LEU A 2 -5.25 -10.55 10.60
N THR A 3 -6.38 -10.59 9.90
CA THR A 3 -6.72 -9.63 8.84
C THR A 3 -7.79 -8.67 9.36
N TYR A 4 -7.49 -7.38 9.37
CA TYR A 4 -8.43 -6.33 9.78
C TYR A 4 -9.21 -5.82 8.58
N ILE A 5 -10.50 -5.52 8.76
CA ILE A 5 -11.36 -5.10 7.65
C ILE A 5 -11.44 -3.58 7.63
N ALA A 6 -10.96 -2.99 6.53
CA ALA A 6 -11.06 -1.56 6.29
C ALA A 6 -12.22 -1.22 5.35
N LEU A 7 -13.01 -0.24 5.74
CA LEU A 7 -13.98 0.41 4.87
C LEU A 7 -13.27 1.49 4.05
N ASP A 8 -13.33 1.34 2.73
CA ASP A 8 -12.89 2.36 1.80
C ASP A 8 -13.93 3.49 1.69
N ARG A 9 -13.49 4.71 1.40
CA ARG A 9 -14.28 5.96 1.28
C ARG A 9 -14.68 6.61 2.60
N ALA A 10 -13.83 6.53 3.62
CA ALA A 10 -14.02 7.41 4.78
C ALA A 10 -13.88 8.87 4.33
N ARG A 11 -14.86 9.71 4.69
CA ARG A 11 -14.78 11.15 4.40
C ARG A 11 -13.72 11.78 5.32
N ILE A 12 -12.90 12.67 4.76
CA ILE A 12 -11.84 13.36 5.49
C ILE A 12 -12.41 14.57 6.23
N GLY A 13 -11.86 14.85 7.41
CA GLY A 13 -12.15 16.06 8.18
C GLY A 13 -12.74 15.80 9.56
N THR A 14 -12.84 16.86 10.37
CA THR A 14 -13.22 16.77 11.79
C THR A 14 -14.63 16.21 11.99
N VAL A 15 -15.63 16.77 11.31
CA VAL A 15 -17.04 16.35 11.46
C VAL A 15 -17.25 14.90 11.00
N PRO A 16 -16.79 14.48 9.81
CA PRO A 16 -16.88 13.08 9.41
C PRO A 16 -16.16 12.11 10.35
N SER A 17 -14.97 12.49 10.83
CA SER A 17 -14.19 11.65 11.76
C SER A 17 -14.89 11.48 13.11
N MET A 18 -15.50 12.56 13.64
CA MET A 18 -16.32 12.47 14.84
C MET A 18 -17.53 11.56 14.63
N ARG A 19 -18.21 11.68 13.49
CA ARG A 19 -19.37 10.83 13.16
C ARG A 19 -18.95 9.36 13.05
N SER A 20 -17.83 9.07 12.38
CA SER A 20 -17.27 7.72 12.29
C SER A 20 -17.10 7.09 13.67
N ARG A 21 -16.45 7.80 14.61
CA ARG A 21 -16.23 7.29 15.97
C ARG A 21 -17.53 7.08 16.74
N ARG A 22 -18.53 7.95 16.56
CA ARG A 22 -19.87 7.75 17.14
C ARG A 22 -20.58 6.49 16.61
N HIS A 23 -20.22 6.02 15.42
CA HIS A 23 -20.73 4.79 14.83
C HIS A 23 -19.85 3.56 15.11
N GLY A 24 -18.86 3.67 16.00
CA GLY A 24 -17.98 2.54 16.35
C GLY A 24 -16.89 2.26 15.32
N TYR A 25 -16.48 3.29 14.55
CA TYR A 25 -15.40 3.19 13.57
C TYR A 25 -14.29 4.20 13.84
N THR A 26 -13.07 3.72 13.87
CA THR A 26 -11.85 4.52 14.03
C THR A 26 -11.41 4.97 12.64
N PRO A 27 -11.29 6.29 12.38
CA PRO A 27 -10.77 6.78 11.12
C PRO A 27 -9.27 6.49 11.04
N CYS A 28 -8.79 6.18 9.84
CA CYS A 28 -7.38 5.88 9.60
C CYS A 28 -6.91 6.54 8.31
N ARG A 29 -5.62 6.87 8.28
CA ARG A 29 -4.92 7.33 7.09
C ARG A 29 -4.06 6.20 6.58
N LEU A 30 -4.28 5.76 5.35
CA LEU A 30 -3.53 4.69 4.72
C LEU A 30 -2.65 5.25 3.60
N ARG A 31 -1.34 5.09 3.71
CA ARG A 31 -0.36 5.51 2.70
C ARG A 31 0.06 4.30 1.85
N ILE A 32 -0.18 4.37 0.54
CA ILE A 32 0.18 3.31 -0.43
C ILE A 32 0.87 3.96 -1.62
N CYS A 33 2.10 3.55 -1.92
CA CYS A 33 2.85 4.02 -3.10
C CYS A 33 2.87 5.56 -3.24
N GLY A 34 3.01 6.28 -2.12
CA GLY A 34 3.01 7.76 -2.08
C GLY A 34 1.62 8.41 -2.07
N ALA A 35 0.55 7.69 -2.38
CA ALA A 35 -0.82 8.17 -2.26
C ALA A 35 -1.37 7.98 -0.84
N THR A 36 -2.24 8.89 -0.40
CA THR A 36 -2.94 8.83 0.89
C THR A 36 -4.42 8.52 0.65
N PHE A 37 -4.94 7.54 1.38
CA PHE A 37 -6.34 7.14 1.37
C PHE A 37 -6.93 7.29 2.77
N ALA A 38 -8.18 7.72 2.85
CA ALA A 38 -8.94 7.74 4.08
C ALA A 38 -9.78 6.49 4.18
N VAL A 39 -9.53 5.72 5.23
CA VAL A 39 -10.22 4.45 5.50
C VAL A 39 -10.77 4.46 6.93
N ALA A 40 -11.64 3.53 7.25
CA ALA A 40 -12.13 3.35 8.61
C ALA A 40 -12.11 1.88 9.01
N ILE A 41 -11.73 1.60 10.25
CA ILE A 41 -11.66 0.26 10.82
C ILE A 41 -12.65 0.21 12.00
N ARG A 42 -13.28 -0.94 12.25
CA ARG A 42 -14.14 -1.10 13.44
C ARG A 42 -13.33 -0.84 14.70
N ASP A 43 -13.89 -0.14 15.67
CA ASP A 43 -13.16 0.28 16.88
C ASP A 43 -12.52 -0.90 17.62
N ALA A 44 -13.22 -2.03 17.75
CA ALA A 44 -12.67 -3.22 18.40
C ALA A 44 -11.43 -3.78 17.66
N GLU A 45 -11.47 -3.80 16.34
CA GLU A 45 -10.34 -4.24 15.49
C GLU A 45 -9.19 -3.24 15.54
N ALA A 46 -9.49 -1.95 15.52
CA ALA A 46 -8.49 -0.89 15.64
C ALA A 46 -7.77 -0.94 16.99
N GLN A 47 -8.50 -1.24 18.07
CA GLN A 47 -7.91 -1.43 19.40
C GLN A 47 -7.02 -2.68 19.47
N ASP A 48 -7.43 -3.81 18.87
CA ASP A 48 -6.61 -5.03 18.82
C ASP A 48 -5.33 -4.80 18.00
N LEU A 49 -5.45 -4.14 16.85
CA LEU A 49 -4.33 -3.71 16.02
C LEU A 49 -3.33 -2.89 16.84
N VAL A 50 -3.79 -1.85 17.52
CA VAL A 50 -2.95 -0.98 18.34
C VAL A 50 -2.28 -1.75 19.49
N ARG A 51 -3.01 -2.62 20.19
CA ARG A 51 -2.45 -3.44 21.28
C ARG A 51 -1.29 -4.30 20.77
N ARG A 52 -1.49 -5.03 19.66
CA ARG A 52 -0.45 -5.88 19.08
C ARG A 52 0.76 -5.11 18.59
N THR A 53 0.56 -3.90 18.07
CA THR A 53 1.67 -3.01 17.69
C THR A 53 2.47 -2.59 18.93
N LEU A 54 1.79 -2.15 20.01
CA LEU A 54 2.43 -1.66 21.23
C LEU A 54 3.14 -2.77 22.02
N ASP A 55 2.53 -3.95 22.07
CA ASP A 55 3.10 -5.15 22.70
C ASP A 55 4.26 -5.76 21.90
N ARG A 56 4.64 -5.11 20.77
CA ARG A 56 5.67 -5.57 19.82
C ARG A 56 5.46 -7.01 19.34
N SER A 57 4.22 -7.51 19.46
CA SER A 57 3.86 -8.87 19.09
C SER A 57 3.80 -9.04 17.57
N SER A 58 3.56 -7.95 16.84
CA SER A 58 3.65 -7.93 15.38
C SER A 58 4.04 -6.54 14.89
N THR A 59 5.01 -6.47 13.98
CA THR A 59 5.42 -5.23 13.30
C THR A 59 4.63 -4.97 12.02
N GLN A 60 3.92 -5.99 11.51
CA GLN A 60 3.14 -5.94 10.29
C GLN A 60 1.74 -6.50 10.53
N HIS A 61 0.77 -5.98 9.79
CA HIS A 61 -0.64 -6.34 9.91
C HIS A 61 -1.25 -6.50 8.52
N ALA A 62 -2.12 -7.50 8.35
CA ALA A 62 -2.94 -7.59 7.13
C ALA A 62 -4.16 -6.69 7.27
N LEU A 63 -4.39 -5.85 6.26
CA LEU A 63 -5.54 -4.99 6.13
C LEU A 63 -6.29 -5.37 4.85
N SER A 64 -7.52 -5.84 4.97
CA SER A 64 -8.39 -6.13 3.83
C SER A 64 -9.16 -4.87 3.44
N LEU A 65 -8.90 -4.37 2.23
CA LEU A 65 -9.56 -3.20 1.64
C LEU A 65 -10.25 -3.62 0.34
N ARG A 66 -11.58 -3.50 0.25
CA ARG A 66 -12.37 -3.92 -0.93
C ARG A 66 -12.05 -5.35 -1.44
N ARG A 67 -11.80 -6.30 -0.54
CA ARG A 67 -11.38 -7.69 -0.85
C ARG A 67 -9.94 -7.83 -1.37
N HIS A 68 -9.10 -6.81 -1.21
CA HIS A 68 -7.66 -6.91 -1.42
C HIS A 68 -6.95 -6.83 -0.08
N ASP A 69 -6.13 -7.82 0.20
CA ASP A 69 -5.33 -7.85 1.42
C ASP A 69 -4.00 -7.13 1.19
N ILE A 70 -3.72 -6.16 2.04
CA ILE A 70 -2.54 -5.30 1.97
C ILE A 70 -1.79 -5.46 3.29
N LEU A 71 -0.48 -5.69 3.22
CA LEU A 71 0.37 -5.65 4.39
C LEU A 71 0.65 -4.20 4.76
N VAL A 72 0.41 -3.84 6.01
CA VAL A 72 0.63 -2.50 6.55
C VAL A 72 1.41 -2.56 7.85
N HIS A 73 2.13 -1.50 8.16
CA HIS A 73 2.60 -1.24 9.53
C HIS A 73 1.97 0.04 10.06
N VAL A 74 1.95 0.18 11.38
CA VAL A 74 1.47 1.37 12.06
C VAL A 74 2.61 2.39 12.15
N GLU A 75 2.42 3.55 11.54
CA GLU A 75 3.37 4.67 11.59
C GLU A 75 3.13 5.52 12.84
N SER A 76 1.86 5.83 13.13
CA SER A 76 1.49 6.69 14.26
C SER A 76 0.11 6.34 14.82
N ILE A 77 -0.09 6.62 16.11
CA ILE A 77 -1.37 6.42 16.80
C ILE A 77 -1.74 7.73 17.50
N SER A 78 -2.90 8.28 17.15
CA SER A 78 -3.45 9.47 17.80
C SER A 78 -4.54 9.08 18.80
N ARG A 79 -4.41 9.54 20.04
CA ARG A 79 -5.38 9.33 21.12
C ARG A 79 -5.83 10.63 21.76
N HIS A 80 -7.05 10.65 22.26
CA HIS A 80 -7.54 11.75 23.06
C HIS A 80 -6.84 11.74 24.42
N CYS A 81 -6.28 12.88 24.84
CA CYS A 81 -5.44 12.95 26.05
C CYS A 81 -6.17 12.57 27.34
N VAL A 82 -7.46 12.92 27.47
CA VAL A 82 -8.26 12.62 28.68
C VAL A 82 -8.88 11.23 28.62
N SER A 83 -9.75 10.97 27.64
CA SER A 83 -10.48 9.70 27.55
C SER A 83 -9.65 8.53 27.00
N SER A 84 -8.42 8.78 26.52
CA SER A 84 -7.58 7.78 25.83
C SER A 84 -8.24 7.13 24.60
N CYS A 85 -9.35 7.67 24.09
CA CYS A 85 -10.04 7.11 22.95
C CYS A 85 -9.20 7.27 21.67
N LEU A 86 -9.28 6.29 20.76
CA LEU A 86 -8.58 6.35 19.48
C LEU A 86 -9.19 7.46 18.62
N LEU A 87 -8.35 8.40 18.18
CA LEU A 87 -8.75 9.50 17.32
C LEU A 87 -8.45 9.20 15.86
N CYS A 88 -7.27 8.67 15.57
CA CYS A 88 -6.81 8.30 14.23
C CYS A 88 -5.64 7.31 14.33
N ILE A 89 -5.47 6.50 13.29
CA ILE A 89 -4.29 5.63 13.11
C ILE A 89 -3.69 5.93 11.74
N ASP A 90 -2.38 6.16 11.71
CA ASP A 90 -1.63 6.29 10.45
C ASP A 90 -1.00 4.94 10.10
N LEU A 91 -1.36 4.44 8.93
CA LEU A 91 -0.96 3.15 8.39
C LEU A 91 -0.16 3.36 7.12
N VAL A 92 0.92 2.60 6.96
CA VAL A 92 1.75 2.62 5.77
C VAL A 92 1.79 1.23 5.18
N ALA A 93 1.36 1.11 3.92
CA ALA A 93 1.46 -0.13 3.19
C ALA A 93 2.93 -0.49 2.94
N ILE A 94 3.23 -1.73 3.22
CA ILE A 94 4.50 -2.35 2.92
C ILE A 94 4.39 -2.74 1.45
N ALA A 95 5.08 -1.99 0.59
CA ALA A 95 5.24 -2.44 -0.79
C ALA A 95 5.83 -3.86 -0.73
N PRO A 96 5.34 -4.82 -1.54
CA PRO A 96 6.06 -6.07 -1.68
C PRO A 96 7.50 -5.69 -2.02
N HIS A 97 8.47 -6.20 -1.24
CA HIS A 97 9.87 -6.05 -1.59
C HIS A 97 9.96 -6.34 -3.08
N ALA A 98 10.43 -5.37 -3.87
CA ALA A 98 10.77 -5.64 -5.25
C ALA A 98 11.66 -6.87 -5.18
N MET A 99 11.15 -8.01 -5.67
CA MET A 99 11.91 -9.24 -5.80
C MET A 99 13.29 -8.86 -6.34
N PRO A 100 14.39 -9.37 -5.78
CA PRO A 100 15.69 -9.09 -6.37
C PRO A 100 15.58 -9.44 -7.86
N ARG A 101 15.97 -8.51 -8.74
CA ARG A 101 16.03 -8.72 -10.21
C ARG A 101 16.99 -9.85 -10.62
N ALA A 102 17.41 -10.71 -9.71
CA ALA A 102 18.29 -11.84 -9.91
C ALA A 102 17.62 -13.05 -10.61
N TYR A 103 16.31 -12.98 -10.90
CA TYR A 103 15.60 -14.02 -11.66
C TYR A 103 15.03 -13.53 -13.00
N SER A 104 15.59 -12.46 -13.57
CA SER A 104 15.32 -12.10 -14.96
C SER A 104 16.50 -12.44 -15.86
N GLU A 105 16.87 -13.73 -15.90
CA GLU A 105 17.67 -14.28 -17.00
C GLU A 105 17.47 -15.80 -17.05
N THR A 106 16.53 -16.26 -17.89
CA THR A 106 16.85 -17.03 -19.11
C THR A 106 15.61 -17.64 -19.76
N ARG A 107 15.46 -17.34 -21.06
CA ARG A 107 14.87 -18.16 -22.13
C ARG A 107 13.32 -18.23 -22.25
N SER A 108 12.82 -17.47 -23.22
CA SER A 108 12.12 -18.10 -24.35
C SER A 108 12.45 -17.36 -25.64
N THR A 109 13.12 -18.08 -26.53
CA THR A 109 13.42 -17.78 -27.92
C THR A 109 12.15 -17.49 -28.72
N CYS A 110 12.10 -16.35 -29.41
CA CYS A 110 11.40 -16.17 -30.70
C CYS A 110 11.65 -14.75 -31.24
N SER A 111 12.80 -14.52 -31.86
CA SER A 111 12.92 -13.52 -32.95
C SER A 111 14.06 -13.88 -33.91
N ALA A 112 14.09 -15.13 -34.35
CA ALA A 112 14.87 -15.56 -35.52
C ALA A 112 14.16 -15.16 -36.83
N LEU A 113 13.73 -13.89 -36.94
CA LEU A 113 13.03 -13.34 -38.10
C LEU A 113 13.35 -11.85 -38.36
N ALA A 114 14.51 -11.37 -37.93
CA ALA A 114 14.97 -10.01 -38.24
C ALA A 114 16.28 -10.00 -39.04
N ASP A 115 16.54 -11.05 -39.82
CA ASP A 115 17.80 -11.23 -40.55
C ASP A 115 17.64 -11.35 -42.07
N ARG A 116 16.63 -10.71 -42.68
CA ARG A 116 16.45 -10.77 -44.15
C ARG A 116 16.00 -9.53 -44.91
N LEU A 117 15.97 -8.34 -44.32
CA LEU A 117 15.76 -7.08 -45.07
C LEU A 117 16.43 -5.96 -44.25
N THR A 118 17.66 -5.51 -44.49
CA THR A 118 18.17 -4.87 -45.70
C THR A 118 19.70 -4.87 -45.67
N LEU A 119 20.31 -5.72 -46.50
CA LEU A 119 21.70 -5.61 -46.86
C LEU A 119 21.86 -4.56 -47.97
N ARG A 120 22.80 -3.63 -47.72
CA ARG A 120 23.57 -2.81 -48.68
C ARG A 120 22.89 -1.57 -49.28
N VAL A 121 23.42 -0.40 -48.89
CA VAL A 121 24.07 0.50 -49.86
C VAL A 121 25.37 1.03 -49.23
N ASP A 122 26.42 0.96 -50.04
CA ASP A 122 27.83 1.13 -49.75
C ASP A 122 28.28 2.62 -49.83
N ARG A 123 29.52 2.86 -49.41
CA ARG A 123 30.25 4.14 -49.24
C ARG A 123 30.22 5.09 -50.46
N GLY A 124 30.50 6.38 -50.19
CA GLY A 124 30.69 7.49 -51.16
C GLY A 124 31.88 7.30 -52.13
N PRO A 125 32.42 8.34 -52.84
CA PRO A 125 32.47 9.77 -52.50
C PRO A 125 32.26 10.75 -53.71
N HIS A 126 32.62 12.03 -53.49
CA HIS A 126 32.96 13.11 -54.43
C HIS A 126 31.91 14.12 -54.94
N SER A 127 32.25 15.37 -54.65
CA SER A 127 31.83 16.64 -55.23
C SER A 127 32.24 16.81 -56.69
N PRO A 128 31.60 17.76 -57.38
CA PRO A 128 32.27 18.82 -58.12
C PRO A 128 32.14 20.17 -57.42
#